data_AF-A0A8D8AUR0-F1
#
_entry.id   AF-A0A8D8AUR0-F1
#
_cell.length_a   1.000
_cell.length_b   1.000
_cell.length_c   1.000
_cell.angle_alpha   90.00
_cell.angle_beta   90.00
_cell.angle_gamma   90.00
#
_symmetry.space_group_name_H-M   'P 1'
#
loop_
_entity.id
_entity.type
_entity.pdbx_description
1 polymer ?
#
loop_
_entity_poly.entity_id
_entity_poly.type
_entity_poly.pdbx_seq_one_letter_code
_entity_poly.pdbx_strand_id
1 'polypeptide(L)'
;PTGDGRKPQQQQQQQQVAAKSPGPNKYSQQQQNSSNNGQRNGYENGSAKSTSRPIEINGGKGGQSFAPYTKNDNQQQQQQQKKKNPRNGSGPGNVGNGNGFQQQRYNNNHKNSAFGTPVDDPMMDEDFDFEKNLALFDKQAIWDEIDAIQSKPDLLRQTVSSGKKKYRHDENVLASEPTQYRQIELEGSSGGVGSLNQEYLTDEGLVIPSIPRSTRNLVQQLAENHGLGADRQNDLLARGAAEIALQLLGGSRRLTPNNQHQWPKIAVVCDEPYNARISEIGIATGRMLACHGLKVVVYVSCSSKSTRVSHELELYAATGNLFTFNVNALPSSDLVIAAIKARRLADPLRKWILENRAPVLAIDPPAGGFEAVPAKCTLLPVLPLTDLGPESATGRLYLANLGIPDKFFADSGIKYKSPFDKAVIPIHRRKN
;
A
#
# COMPACT_ATOMS: atom_id res chain seq x y z
N PRO A 1 35.85 -71.29 59.40
CA PRO A 1 34.61 -71.94 59.90
C PRO A 1 33.38 -71.33 59.20
N THR A 2 32.94 -71.88 58.06
CA THR A 2 31.90 -72.96 57.94
C THR A 2 30.48 -72.47 58.30
N GLY A 3 29.48 -72.49 57.41
CA GLY A 3 29.47 -72.92 55.99
C GLY A 3 28.11 -72.71 55.28
N ASP A 4 28.10 -73.06 53.97
CA ASP A 4 27.04 -73.61 53.10
C ASP A 4 25.63 -72.95 52.94
N GLY A 5 24.98 -72.96 51.76
CA GLY A 5 25.45 -73.38 50.42
C GLY A 5 24.40 -73.37 49.26
N ARG A 6 24.92 -73.24 48.01
CA ARG A 6 24.43 -73.71 46.68
C ARG A 6 23.12 -73.18 46.00
N LYS A 7 23.32 -72.32 44.97
CA LYS A 7 23.07 -72.49 43.49
C LYS A 7 21.83 -73.27 42.95
N PRO A 8 21.25 -72.83 41.80
CA PRO A 8 21.71 -73.28 40.46
C PRO A 8 22.02 -72.15 39.43
N GLN A 9 22.52 -72.53 38.25
CA GLN A 9 22.99 -71.66 37.14
C GLN A 9 22.11 -71.77 35.88
N GLN A 10 22.11 -70.73 35.03
CA GLN A 10 22.10 -70.77 33.55
C GLN A 10 22.45 -69.35 33.03
N GLN A 11 23.71 -69.10 32.63
CA GLN A 11 24.24 -69.09 31.25
C GLN A 11 23.80 -67.91 30.36
N GLN A 12 24.78 -67.10 29.96
CA GLN A 12 24.70 -66.03 28.97
C GLN A 12 25.05 -66.56 27.58
N GLN A 13 24.52 -65.95 26.52
CA GLN A 13 25.22 -65.85 25.23
C GLN A 13 24.89 -64.53 24.52
N GLN A 14 25.91 -63.95 23.90
CA GLN A 14 25.83 -62.71 23.12
C GLN A 14 25.47 -63.04 21.67
N GLN A 15 24.74 -62.16 20.99
CA GLN A 15 24.73 -62.11 19.52
C GLN A 15 25.01 -60.69 19.02
N GLN A 16 25.98 -60.61 18.11
CA GLN A 16 26.34 -59.41 17.37
C GLN A 16 25.44 -59.32 16.13
N VAL A 17 25.04 -58.10 15.73
CA VAL A 17 24.58 -57.83 14.37
C VAL A 17 25.22 -56.53 13.90
N ALA A 18 25.95 -56.59 12.78
CA ALA A 18 26.62 -55.45 12.19
C ALA A 18 26.22 -55.26 10.71
N ALA A 19 26.00 -54.00 10.35
CA ALA A 19 26.07 -53.40 9.01
C ALA A 19 25.33 -54.06 7.82
N LYS A 20 24.43 -53.28 7.19
CA LYS A 20 24.41 -53.08 5.73
C LYS A 20 23.60 -51.83 5.33
N SER A 21 24.13 -51.07 4.37
CA SER A 21 23.56 -49.84 3.83
C SER A 21 22.48 -50.10 2.77
N PRO A 22 21.50 -49.21 2.55
CA PRO A 22 20.64 -49.23 1.37
C PRO A 22 21.25 -48.41 0.22
N GLY A 23 21.56 -49.08 -0.89
CA GLY A 23 21.89 -48.48 -2.20
C GLY A 23 20.66 -48.37 -3.12
N PRO A 24 20.81 -47.79 -4.33
CA PRO A 24 19.72 -47.08 -5.00
C PRO A 24 18.78 -47.92 -5.87
N ASN A 25 17.51 -47.49 -5.93
CA ASN A 25 16.53 -47.99 -6.90
C ASN A 25 16.91 -47.57 -8.33
N LYS A 26 17.12 -48.55 -9.21
CA LYS A 26 17.07 -48.40 -10.67
C LYS A 26 15.88 -49.20 -11.20
N TYR A 27 14.92 -48.53 -11.83
CA TYR A 27 13.99 -49.20 -12.73
C TYR A 27 14.57 -49.18 -14.14
N SER A 28 14.82 -50.38 -14.68
CA SER A 28 15.39 -50.60 -16.00
C SER A 28 14.30 -50.85 -17.05
N GLN A 29 14.63 -50.46 -18.29
CA GLN A 29 13.85 -50.76 -19.49
C GLN A 29 13.61 -52.27 -19.66
N GLN A 30 12.48 -52.64 -20.26
CA GLN A 30 12.34 -53.88 -21.01
C GLN A 30 11.80 -53.57 -22.40
N GLN A 31 12.52 -54.02 -23.42
CA GLN A 31 12.01 -54.24 -24.77
C GLN A 31 11.90 -55.75 -24.98
N GLN A 32 10.85 -56.21 -25.65
CA GLN A 32 10.94 -57.34 -26.58
C GLN A 32 9.82 -57.28 -27.62
N ASN A 33 10.12 -57.81 -28.81
CA ASN A 33 9.36 -57.62 -30.04
C ASN A 33 8.10 -58.49 -30.13
N SER A 34 7.09 -58.02 -30.87
CA SER A 34 6.32 -58.86 -31.80
C SER A 34 5.66 -58.01 -32.89
N SER A 35 5.55 -58.56 -34.09
CA SER A 35 5.25 -57.83 -35.34
C SER A 35 3.75 -57.78 -35.66
N ASN A 36 3.27 -56.67 -36.26
CA ASN A 36 2.40 -56.74 -37.43
C ASN A 36 2.26 -55.42 -38.22
N ASN A 37 1.87 -55.53 -39.50
CA ASN A 37 1.83 -54.46 -40.52
C ASN A 37 0.72 -53.40 -40.31
N GLY A 38 0.92 -52.17 -40.83
CA GLY A 38 -0.09 -51.11 -40.66
C GLY A 38 -0.01 -49.77 -41.44
N GLN A 39 0.75 -49.65 -42.54
CA GLN A 39 0.65 -48.58 -43.58
C GLN A 39 0.87 -47.06 -43.26
N ARG A 40 1.75 -46.47 -44.11
CA ARG A 40 1.72 -45.13 -44.77
C ARG A 40 2.33 -43.86 -44.13
N ASN A 41 3.31 -43.33 -44.89
CA ASN A 41 3.80 -41.93 -45.04
C ASN A 41 4.53 -41.34 -43.81
N GLY A 42 5.75 -40.77 -43.88
CA GLY A 42 6.51 -40.15 -44.99
C GLY A 42 6.15 -38.65 -45.11
N TYR A 43 7.05 -37.65 -45.09
CA TYR A 43 8.52 -37.61 -45.13
C TYR A 43 9.09 -36.38 -44.37
N GLU A 44 10.28 -36.58 -43.79
CA GLU A 44 11.49 -35.73 -43.70
C GLU A 44 11.52 -34.21 -43.40
N ASN A 45 12.65 -33.82 -42.79
CA ASN A 45 13.10 -32.45 -42.53
C ASN A 45 13.51 -31.69 -43.81
N GLY A 46 13.25 -30.38 -43.84
CA GLY A 46 13.83 -29.45 -44.81
C GLY A 46 14.24 -28.13 -44.12
N SER A 47 15.50 -27.73 -44.27
CA SER A 47 16.01 -26.48 -43.71
C SER A 47 15.77 -25.29 -44.65
N ALA A 48 15.46 -24.12 -44.10
CA ALA A 48 15.51 -22.86 -44.83
C ALA A 48 15.93 -21.71 -43.90
N LYS A 49 16.97 -20.97 -44.31
CA LYS A 49 17.31 -19.66 -43.73
C LYS A 49 16.47 -18.60 -44.43
N SER A 50 15.87 -17.67 -43.68
CA SER A 50 15.27 -16.46 -44.25
C SER A 50 15.96 -15.20 -43.73
N THR A 51 16.71 -14.55 -44.61
CA THR A 51 17.29 -13.22 -44.43
C THR A 51 16.50 -12.21 -45.26
N SER A 52 15.91 -11.19 -44.63
CA SER A 52 15.30 -10.08 -45.39
C SER A 52 15.24 -8.76 -44.60
N ARG A 53 16.08 -7.82 -45.03
CA ARG A 53 15.94 -6.35 -45.01
C ARG A 53 16.53 -5.87 -46.36
N PRO A 54 16.33 -4.62 -46.82
CA PRO A 54 15.51 -3.53 -46.30
C PRO A 54 14.52 -2.96 -47.36
N ILE A 55 13.74 -1.93 -47.00
CA ILE A 55 13.49 -0.79 -47.90
C ILE A 55 13.63 0.50 -47.07
N GLU A 56 14.54 1.38 -47.47
CA GLU A 56 14.55 2.78 -47.07
C GLU A 56 14.18 3.62 -48.30
N ILE A 57 13.29 4.61 -48.13
CA ILE A 57 13.13 5.71 -49.09
C ILE A 57 13.24 7.01 -48.29
N ASN A 58 14.05 7.92 -48.83
CA ASN A 58 14.54 9.11 -48.14
C ASN A 58 13.97 10.38 -48.79
N GLY A 59 13.75 11.44 -48.01
CA GLY A 59 13.33 12.77 -48.48
C GLY A 59 12.08 13.31 -47.76
N GLY A 60 12.00 14.59 -47.40
CA GLY A 60 13.02 15.65 -47.47
C GLY A 60 12.48 17.00 -46.99
N LYS A 61 13.22 17.65 -46.08
CA LYS A 61 13.17 19.06 -45.61
C LYS A 61 11.90 19.92 -45.82
N GLY A 62 11.40 20.46 -44.69
CA GLY A 62 11.12 21.90 -44.57
C GLY A 62 9.68 22.31 -44.23
N GLY A 63 9.53 23.45 -43.55
CA GLY A 63 8.25 24.18 -43.46
C GLY A 63 7.72 24.43 -42.04
N GLN A 64 7.83 25.68 -41.61
CA GLN A 64 7.30 26.20 -40.35
C GLN A 64 5.76 26.33 -40.32
N SER A 65 5.22 26.34 -39.10
CA SER A 65 4.10 27.20 -38.64
C SER A 65 2.62 26.84 -38.91
N PHE A 66 1.83 27.34 -37.95
CA PHE A 66 0.38 27.63 -37.96
C PHE A 66 -0.62 26.48 -37.73
N ALA A 67 -1.20 26.49 -36.53
CA ALA A 67 -2.58 26.03 -36.31
C ALA A 67 -3.56 27.14 -36.75
N PRO A 68 -4.78 26.78 -37.17
CA PRO A 68 -5.92 27.44 -36.52
C PRO A 68 -7.08 26.50 -36.18
N TYR A 69 -7.85 26.95 -35.20
CA TYR A 69 -9.17 26.45 -34.84
C TYR A 69 -10.15 26.44 -36.03
N THR A 70 -11.11 25.51 -35.99
CA THR A 70 -12.48 25.76 -36.49
C THR A 70 -13.51 25.41 -35.41
N LYS A 71 -14.55 26.25 -35.29
CA LYS A 71 -15.65 26.12 -34.34
C LYS A 71 -16.92 25.60 -35.04
N ASN A 72 -17.83 25.06 -34.22
CA ASN A 72 -19.29 25.29 -34.17
C ASN A 72 -19.98 23.94 -33.88
N ASP A 73 -20.71 23.74 -32.78
CA ASP A 73 -21.86 24.45 -32.16
C ASP A 73 -23.23 23.89 -32.59
N ASN A 74 -23.96 23.39 -31.58
CA ASN A 74 -25.41 23.37 -31.38
C ASN A 74 -26.34 22.79 -32.48
N GLN A 75 -27.24 21.89 -32.08
CA GLN A 75 -28.52 22.31 -31.46
C GLN A 75 -29.28 21.17 -30.78
N GLN A 76 -30.02 21.51 -29.72
CA GLN A 76 -31.07 20.70 -29.09
C GLN A 76 -32.39 20.87 -29.87
N GLN A 77 -33.30 19.90 -29.81
CA GLN A 77 -34.68 20.18 -29.39
C GLN A 77 -35.52 18.94 -29.03
N GLN A 78 -36.56 19.21 -28.24
CA GLN A 78 -37.52 18.25 -27.67
C GLN A 78 -38.75 18.11 -28.58
N GLN A 79 -39.56 17.05 -28.42
CA GLN A 79 -41.02 17.14 -28.16
C GLN A 79 -41.70 15.78 -27.92
N GLN A 80 -43.01 15.80 -27.60
CA GLN A 80 -43.69 14.80 -26.77
C GLN A 80 -44.92 14.09 -27.40
N GLN A 81 -45.39 13.04 -26.71
CA GLN A 81 -46.77 12.52 -26.63
C GLN A 81 -47.44 11.86 -27.86
N LYS A 82 -47.92 10.61 -27.69
CA LYS A 82 -49.38 10.28 -27.69
C LYS A 82 -49.75 8.86 -27.21
N LYS A 83 -50.95 8.81 -26.61
CA LYS A 83 -51.70 7.71 -25.95
C LYS A 83 -51.84 6.38 -26.73
N LYS A 84 -52.05 5.27 -25.98
CA LYS A 84 -53.21 4.36 -26.12
C LYS A 84 -53.33 3.35 -24.95
N ASN A 85 -54.57 3.02 -24.57
CA ASN A 85 -54.99 1.91 -23.69
C ASN A 85 -56.14 1.16 -24.42
N PRO A 86 -56.39 -0.14 -24.16
CA PRO A 86 -57.65 -0.49 -23.45
C PRO A 86 -57.63 -1.80 -22.59
N ARG A 87 -58.50 -1.83 -21.55
CA ARG A 87 -59.41 -2.91 -21.02
C ARG A 87 -58.97 -4.40 -21.01
N ASN A 88 -59.44 -5.30 -20.12
CA ASN A 88 -60.44 -5.31 -19.02
C ASN A 88 -60.23 -6.57 -18.13
N GLY A 89 -60.76 -6.63 -16.90
CA GLY A 89 -60.91 -7.91 -16.15
C GLY A 89 -61.13 -7.83 -14.63
N SER A 90 -62.39 -7.72 -14.21
CA SER A 90 -63.09 -8.32 -13.04
C SER A 90 -62.25 -8.96 -11.90
N GLY A 91 -62.39 -8.68 -10.58
CA GLY A 91 -63.49 -8.14 -9.74
C GLY A 91 -63.94 -9.21 -8.70
N PRO A 92 -64.71 -8.93 -7.63
CA PRO A 92 -64.90 -7.72 -6.79
C PRO A 92 -64.02 -7.81 -5.49
N GLY A 93 -64.17 -7.06 -4.38
CA GLY A 93 -64.94 -5.84 -4.06
C GLY A 93 -65.90 -5.98 -2.84
N ASN A 94 -65.70 -5.20 -1.75
CA ASN A 94 -66.73 -4.89 -0.73
C ASN A 94 -66.56 -3.46 -0.15
N VAL A 95 -67.63 -2.91 0.42
CA VAL A 95 -67.84 -1.48 0.73
C VAL A 95 -67.83 -1.23 2.25
N GLY A 96 -67.36 -0.05 2.69
CA GLY A 96 -67.46 0.38 4.10
C GLY A 96 -67.24 1.88 4.28
N ASN A 97 -68.32 2.63 4.56
CA ASN A 97 -68.30 4.07 4.84
C ASN A 97 -67.71 4.41 6.22
N GLY A 98 -67.20 5.63 6.40
CA GLY A 98 -67.00 6.22 7.73
C GLY A 98 -66.21 7.53 7.74
N ASN A 99 -66.91 8.67 7.89
CA ASN A 99 -66.27 9.95 8.21
C ASN A 99 -65.70 9.95 9.64
N GLY A 100 -64.53 10.54 9.85
CA GLY A 100 -63.96 10.75 11.19
C GLY A 100 -62.85 11.81 11.19
N PHE A 101 -63.19 13.04 11.56
CA PHE A 101 -62.20 14.07 11.89
C PHE A 101 -61.48 13.70 13.20
N GLN A 102 -60.14 13.73 13.22
CA GLN A 102 -59.40 14.27 14.37
C GLN A 102 -57.93 14.59 14.03
N GLN A 103 -57.48 15.77 14.46
CA GLN A 103 -56.09 16.21 14.40
C GLN A 103 -55.24 15.43 15.41
N GLN A 104 -54.03 15.01 15.01
CA GLN A 104 -52.86 14.66 15.84
C GLN A 104 -51.78 14.04 14.90
N ARG A 105 -50.47 14.32 14.96
CA ARG A 105 -49.64 15.25 15.74
C ARG A 105 -48.51 15.78 14.85
N TYR A 106 -48.06 17.01 15.06
CA TYR A 106 -46.68 17.38 14.74
C TYR A 106 -45.74 16.66 15.72
N ASN A 107 -44.87 15.79 15.23
CA ASN A 107 -43.53 15.54 15.80
C ASN A 107 -42.75 14.60 14.89
N ASN A 108 -41.99 15.16 13.95
CA ASN A 108 -40.91 14.44 13.27
C ASN A 108 -39.85 15.41 12.72
N ASN A 109 -39.19 16.14 13.61
CA ASN A 109 -37.94 16.84 13.33
C ASN A 109 -36.86 16.28 14.24
N HIS A 110 -35.75 15.79 13.65
CA HIS A 110 -34.37 15.83 14.14
C HIS A 110 -33.48 14.94 13.25
N LYS A 111 -33.27 15.37 12.00
CA LYS A 111 -32.24 14.87 11.07
C LYS A 111 -32.15 15.82 9.87
N ASN A 112 -31.35 16.87 10.03
CA ASN A 112 -30.65 17.68 8.99
C ASN A 112 -30.31 19.07 9.56
N SER A 113 -29.36 19.14 10.51
CA SER A 113 -28.69 20.42 10.77
C SER A 113 -27.41 20.47 9.95
N ALA A 114 -27.51 21.06 8.77
CA ALA A 114 -26.39 21.34 7.87
C ALA A 114 -26.22 22.84 7.60
N PHE A 115 -27.32 23.61 7.63
CA PHE A 115 -27.34 25.07 7.50
C PHE A 115 -28.56 25.66 8.23
N GLY A 116 -28.48 25.75 9.55
CA GLY A 116 -29.49 26.42 10.36
C GLY A 116 -28.88 26.94 11.66
N THR A 117 -28.96 28.24 11.91
CA THR A 117 -28.74 28.82 13.23
C THR A 117 -29.79 28.27 14.21
N PRO A 118 -29.49 28.20 15.52
CA PRO A 118 -30.49 27.85 16.53
C PRO A 118 -31.70 28.78 16.45
N VAL A 119 -32.88 28.26 16.81
CA VAL A 119 -34.14 29.02 16.73
C VAL A 119 -34.19 30.18 17.73
N ASP A 120 -33.38 30.12 18.79
CA ASP A 120 -33.23 31.15 19.83
C ASP A 120 -32.01 32.06 19.58
N ASP A 121 -31.79 32.51 18.34
CA ASP A 121 -30.83 33.58 18.05
C ASP A 121 -31.56 34.93 18.12
N PRO A 122 -31.22 35.85 19.06
CA PRO A 122 -31.90 37.15 19.18
C PRO A 122 -31.70 38.06 17.95
N MET A 123 -30.85 37.69 17.00
CA MET A 123 -30.74 38.36 15.70
C MET A 123 -31.90 38.00 14.74
N MET A 124 -32.70 36.97 15.03
CA MET A 124 -33.90 36.61 14.25
C MET A 124 -35.13 37.45 14.57
N ASP A 125 -35.14 38.14 15.73
CA ASP A 125 -36.21 39.06 16.14
C ASP A 125 -36.03 40.48 15.55
N GLU A 126 -34.89 40.77 14.92
CA GLU A 126 -34.75 41.98 14.09
C GLU A 126 -35.22 41.69 12.66
N ASP A 127 -36.46 42.10 12.36
CA ASP A 127 -37.00 42.10 10.99
C ASP A 127 -36.03 42.80 10.03
N PHE A 128 -35.63 42.10 8.96
CA PHE A 128 -34.69 42.63 7.98
C PHE A 128 -35.26 43.88 7.29
N ASP A 129 -34.78 45.05 7.69
CA ASP A 129 -35.26 46.36 7.22
C ASP A 129 -34.82 46.60 5.76
N PHE A 130 -35.67 46.16 4.84
CA PHE A 130 -35.49 46.33 3.41
C PHE A 130 -35.46 47.81 2.99
N GLU A 131 -36.14 48.73 3.68
CA GLU A 131 -36.15 50.16 3.33
C GLU A 131 -34.83 50.82 3.71
N LYS A 132 -34.31 50.57 4.92
CA LYS A 132 -33.01 51.07 5.38
C LYS A 132 -31.85 50.49 4.56
N ASN A 133 -31.94 49.24 4.12
CA ASN A 133 -30.98 48.68 3.18
C ASN A 133 -31.14 49.27 1.76
N LEU A 134 -32.37 49.50 1.26
CA LEU A 134 -32.56 50.20 -0.01
C LEU A 134 -32.02 51.64 0.02
N ALA A 135 -32.17 52.34 1.14
CA ALA A 135 -31.69 53.70 1.32
C ALA A 135 -30.15 53.82 1.33
N LEU A 136 -29.43 52.73 1.61
CA LEU A 136 -27.98 52.65 1.43
C LEU A 136 -27.56 52.46 -0.04
N PHE A 137 -28.48 52.04 -0.91
CA PHE A 137 -28.28 51.94 -2.35
C PHE A 137 -28.93 53.12 -3.08
N ASP A 138 -28.21 54.25 -3.11
CA ASP A 138 -28.55 55.37 -3.99
C ASP A 138 -28.36 54.94 -5.47
N LYS A 139 -29.43 54.36 -6.02
CA LYS A 139 -29.50 53.96 -7.42
C LYS A 139 -29.31 55.16 -8.35
N GLN A 140 -29.73 56.35 -7.94
CA GLN A 140 -29.62 57.56 -8.75
C GLN A 140 -28.13 57.92 -8.92
N ALA A 141 -27.37 57.99 -7.82
CA ALA A 141 -25.92 58.22 -7.87
C ALA A 141 -25.16 57.17 -8.71
N ILE A 142 -25.59 55.91 -8.70
CA ILE A 142 -24.99 54.85 -9.53
C ILE A 142 -25.33 55.04 -11.02
N TRP A 143 -26.57 55.41 -11.36
CA TRP A 143 -26.94 55.74 -12.74
C TRP A 143 -26.23 57.00 -13.23
N ASP A 144 -26.09 58.02 -12.39
CA ASP A 144 -25.32 59.24 -12.69
C ASP A 144 -23.83 58.94 -12.88
N GLU A 145 -23.23 58.00 -12.13
CA GLU A 145 -21.86 57.51 -12.38
C GLU A 145 -21.74 56.82 -13.74
N ILE A 146 -22.71 55.96 -14.10
CA ILE A 146 -22.75 55.24 -15.37
C ILE A 146 -22.88 56.21 -16.55
N ASP A 147 -23.81 57.17 -16.49
CA ASP A 147 -24.01 58.18 -17.54
C ASP A 147 -22.82 59.14 -17.62
N ALA A 148 -22.19 59.51 -16.50
CA ALA A 148 -20.97 60.31 -16.48
C ALA A 148 -19.74 59.56 -17.05
N ILE A 149 -19.75 58.23 -17.08
CA ILE A 149 -18.75 57.37 -17.74
C ILE A 149 -19.05 57.22 -19.24
N GLN A 150 -20.33 57.14 -19.64
CA GLN A 150 -20.72 56.95 -21.05
C GLN A 150 -20.75 58.24 -21.87
N SER A 151 -21.02 59.39 -21.24
CA SER A 151 -21.18 60.69 -21.93
C SER A 151 -19.88 61.45 -22.24
N LYS A 152 -18.71 60.95 -21.81
CA LYS A 152 -17.42 61.63 -22.01
C LYS A 152 -16.60 61.00 -23.15
N PRO A 153 -16.08 61.79 -24.10
CA PRO A 153 -15.24 61.26 -25.18
C PRO A 153 -13.93 60.66 -24.63
N ASP A 154 -13.49 59.57 -25.26
CA ASP A 154 -12.53 58.57 -24.74
C ASP A 154 -11.11 59.11 -24.41
N LEU A 155 -10.82 60.38 -24.73
CA LEU A 155 -9.51 61.03 -24.53
C LEU A 155 -9.26 61.52 -23.09
N LEU A 156 -10.29 61.63 -22.23
CA LEU A 156 -10.14 62.07 -20.83
C LEU A 156 -10.30 60.95 -19.80
N ARG A 157 -10.45 59.69 -20.24
CA ARG A 157 -10.71 58.55 -19.37
C ARG A 157 -9.53 58.15 -18.47
N GLN A 158 -8.34 58.74 -18.68
CA GLN A 158 -7.13 58.47 -17.89
C GLN A 158 -6.97 59.31 -16.61
N THR A 159 -7.72 60.39 -16.41
CA THR A 159 -7.45 61.36 -15.31
C THR A 159 -8.45 61.31 -14.16
N VAL A 160 -9.50 60.48 -14.22
CA VAL A 160 -10.54 60.34 -13.18
C VAL A 160 -10.60 58.94 -12.57
N SER A 161 -9.44 58.33 -12.29
CA SER A 161 -9.33 57.10 -11.48
C SER A 161 -8.87 57.39 -10.06
N SER A 162 -9.52 58.34 -9.38
CA SER A 162 -9.26 58.65 -7.97
C SER A 162 -9.68 57.49 -7.06
N GLY A 163 -8.72 56.79 -6.47
CA GLY A 163 -8.92 56.11 -5.18
C GLY A 163 -9.17 54.59 -5.18
N LYS A 164 -9.46 53.92 -6.31
CA LYS A 164 -9.47 52.44 -6.33
C LYS A 164 -8.03 51.91 -6.29
N LYS A 165 -7.48 51.78 -5.06
CA LYS A 165 -6.21 51.10 -4.79
C LYS A 165 -6.23 49.74 -5.51
N LYS A 166 -5.41 49.62 -6.55
CA LYS A 166 -5.27 48.38 -7.31
C LYS A 166 -4.32 47.48 -6.52
N TYR A 167 -4.86 46.87 -5.47
CA TYR A 167 -4.15 45.95 -4.59
C TYR A 167 -3.31 44.98 -5.43
N ARG A 168 -2.04 44.79 -5.04
CA ARG A 168 -1.25 43.71 -5.64
C ARG A 168 -1.88 42.36 -5.27
N HIS A 169 -1.61 41.33 -6.06
CA HIS A 169 -2.24 40.01 -5.88
C HIS A 169 -1.89 39.33 -4.54
N ASP A 170 -0.88 39.84 -3.84
CA ASP A 170 -0.38 39.48 -2.53
C ASP A 170 -0.87 40.42 -1.39
N GLU A 171 -1.37 41.62 -1.69
CA GLU A 171 -1.60 42.69 -0.70
C GLU A 171 -2.80 42.44 0.25
N ASN A 172 -3.74 41.58 -0.15
CA ASN A 172 -4.85 41.10 0.69
C ASN A 172 -4.76 39.58 0.97
N VAL A 173 -3.62 38.95 0.70
CA VAL A 173 -3.39 37.56 1.07
C VAL A 173 -2.98 37.55 2.54
N LEU A 174 -3.90 37.12 3.41
CA LEU A 174 -3.56 36.80 4.80
C LEU A 174 -2.40 35.81 4.77
N ALA A 175 -1.31 36.14 5.48
CA ALA A 175 -0.19 35.24 5.67
C ALA A 175 -0.60 34.10 6.61
N SER A 176 -1.41 33.17 6.11
CA SER A 176 -1.73 31.93 6.80
C SER A 176 -0.44 31.14 6.95
N GLU A 177 -0.11 30.76 8.19
CA GLU A 177 0.87 29.69 8.39
C GLU A 177 0.44 28.48 7.54
N PRO A 178 1.37 27.80 6.82
CA PRO A 178 1.02 26.64 6.03
C PRO A 178 0.28 25.64 6.90
N THR A 179 -0.98 25.35 6.57
CA THR A 179 -1.86 24.51 7.38
C THR A 179 -1.22 23.13 7.51
N GLN A 180 -0.55 22.87 8.64
CA GLN A 180 0.04 21.57 8.91
C GLN A 180 -1.11 20.59 9.11
N TYR A 181 -1.32 19.72 8.12
CA TYR A 181 -2.34 18.68 8.17
C TYR A 181 -1.92 17.56 9.13
N ARG A 182 -1.92 17.87 10.43
CA ARG A 182 -1.76 16.93 11.52
C ARG A 182 -3.10 16.25 11.77
N GLN A 183 -3.21 15.00 11.33
CA GLN A 183 -4.40 14.17 11.53
C GLN A 183 -4.12 12.96 12.44
N ILE A 184 -2.86 12.80 12.88
CA ILE A 184 -2.40 11.74 13.77
C ILE A 184 -1.71 12.40 14.97
N GLU A 185 -2.25 12.16 16.16
CA GLU A 185 -1.83 12.81 17.40
C GLU A 185 -1.74 11.78 18.53
N LEU A 186 -0.72 11.92 19.39
CA LEU A 186 -0.50 11.07 20.57
C LEU A 186 -1.16 11.73 21.78
N GLU A 187 -2.10 11.04 22.41
CA GLU A 187 -2.73 11.50 23.64
C GLU A 187 -1.69 11.61 24.77
N GLY A 188 -1.76 12.68 25.56
CA GLY A 188 -0.73 12.99 26.57
C GLY A 188 0.53 13.69 26.04
N SER A 189 0.68 13.92 24.73
CA SER A 189 1.76 14.77 24.18
C SER A 189 1.45 16.27 24.23
N SER A 190 0.31 16.66 24.80
CA SER A 190 -0.16 18.04 24.93
C SER A 190 0.43 18.73 26.16
N GLY A 191 1.56 19.42 25.98
CA GLY A 191 2.07 20.43 26.92
C GLY A 191 3.19 19.97 27.85
N GLY A 192 4.43 20.02 27.37
CA GLY A 192 5.61 19.88 28.22
C GLY A 192 6.89 19.48 27.49
N VAL A 193 7.77 20.45 27.24
CA VAL A 193 9.24 20.30 27.04
C VAL A 193 9.70 19.20 26.06
N GLY A 194 10.00 19.62 24.82
CA GLY A 194 10.94 18.91 23.94
C GLY A 194 10.46 17.57 23.38
N SER A 195 9.76 17.60 22.25
CA SER A 195 9.42 16.37 21.51
C SER A 195 10.67 15.64 21.03
N LEU A 196 11.06 14.59 21.75
CA LEU A 196 12.08 13.62 21.34
C LEU A 196 11.62 12.72 20.18
N ASN A 197 10.36 12.86 19.74
CA ASN A 197 9.77 12.09 18.67
C ASN A 197 10.08 12.75 17.32
N GLN A 198 10.83 12.05 16.47
CA GLN A 198 11.03 12.41 15.06
C GLN A 198 9.68 12.44 14.34
N GLU A 199 9.40 13.53 13.61
CA GLU A 199 8.23 13.60 12.72
C GLU A 199 8.59 13.24 11.29
N TYR A 200 7.60 12.75 10.56
CA TYR A 200 7.67 12.43 9.13
C TYR A 200 6.54 13.14 8.38
N LEU A 201 6.73 13.31 7.07
CA LEU A 201 5.75 13.91 6.15
C LEU A 201 5.45 12.93 5.03
N THR A 202 4.18 12.83 4.61
CA THR A 202 3.82 12.23 3.31
C THR A 202 4.20 13.16 2.16
N ASP A 203 4.11 12.68 0.92
CA ASP A 203 4.22 13.55 -0.28
C ASP A 203 3.20 14.72 -0.22
N GLU A 204 1.98 14.45 0.24
CA GLU A 204 0.91 15.46 0.46
C GLU A 204 1.09 16.33 1.72
N GLY A 205 2.20 16.22 2.45
CA GLY A 205 2.49 17.03 3.63
C GLY A 205 1.71 16.69 4.91
N LEU A 206 1.04 15.53 4.98
CA LEU A 206 0.42 15.04 6.22
C LEU A 206 1.51 14.72 7.25
N VAL A 207 1.34 15.18 8.49
CA VAL A 207 2.30 14.92 9.57
C VAL A 207 2.06 13.54 10.19
N ILE A 208 3.10 12.70 10.15
CA ILE A 208 3.13 11.36 10.74
C ILE A 208 4.13 11.36 11.92
N PRO A 209 3.68 11.23 13.18
CA PRO A 209 4.60 11.14 14.32
C PRO A 209 5.28 9.77 14.38
N SER A 210 6.49 9.71 14.95
CA SER A 210 7.02 8.46 15.48
C SER A 210 6.35 8.07 16.79
N ILE A 211 6.26 6.76 17.04
CA ILE A 211 5.68 6.19 18.26
C ILE A 211 6.65 5.21 18.95
N PRO A 212 6.52 4.99 20.27
CA PRO A 212 7.23 3.92 20.96
C PRO A 212 6.85 2.53 20.43
N ARG A 213 7.80 1.57 20.50
CA ARG A 213 7.57 0.18 20.09
C ARG A 213 6.47 -0.50 20.91
N SER A 214 6.32 -0.14 22.19
CA SER A 214 5.22 -0.60 23.05
C SER A 214 3.85 -0.18 22.50
N THR A 215 3.68 1.08 22.12
CA THR A 215 2.43 1.59 21.52
C THR A 215 2.14 0.89 20.19
N ARG A 216 3.16 0.72 19.33
CA ARG A 216 2.97 -0.01 18.06
C ARG A 216 2.50 -1.46 18.29
N ASN A 217 3.16 -2.16 19.21
CA ASN A 217 2.79 -3.53 19.58
C ASN A 217 1.36 -3.59 20.13
N LEU A 218 0.94 -2.61 20.93
CA LEU A 218 -0.42 -2.52 21.49
C LEU A 218 -1.47 -2.38 20.38
N VAL A 219 -1.26 -1.48 19.39
CA VAL A 219 -2.16 -1.35 18.23
C VAL A 219 -2.32 -2.67 17.48
N GLN A 220 -1.22 -3.39 17.23
CA GLN A 220 -1.26 -4.69 16.56
C GLN A 220 -1.96 -5.76 17.40
N GLN A 221 -1.68 -5.82 18.70
CA GLN A 221 -2.29 -6.77 19.64
C GLN A 221 -3.81 -6.53 19.80
N LEU A 222 -4.25 -5.27 19.87
CA LEU A 222 -5.67 -4.93 19.92
C LEU A 222 -6.40 -5.41 18.65
N ALA A 223 -5.78 -5.26 17.48
CA ALA A 223 -6.33 -5.77 16.23
C ALA A 223 -6.34 -7.31 16.14
N GLU A 224 -5.28 -7.97 16.66
CA GLU A 224 -5.21 -9.44 16.76
C GLU A 224 -6.33 -10.01 17.65
N ASN A 225 -6.56 -9.39 18.81
CA ASN A 225 -7.63 -9.75 19.75
C ASN A 225 -9.05 -9.63 19.14
N HIS A 226 -9.21 -8.89 18.05
CA HIS A 226 -10.48 -8.69 17.35
C HIS A 226 -10.52 -9.36 15.95
N GLY A 227 -9.65 -10.34 15.69
CA GLY A 227 -9.72 -11.19 14.49
C GLY A 227 -8.91 -10.74 13.28
N LEU A 228 -8.18 -9.62 13.37
CA LEU A 228 -7.10 -9.29 12.43
C LEU A 228 -5.79 -9.94 12.93
N GLY A 229 -5.78 -11.27 12.94
CA GLY A 229 -4.69 -12.08 13.50
C GLY A 229 -3.32 -11.83 12.85
N ALA A 230 -2.26 -12.24 13.55
CA ALA A 230 -0.88 -11.93 13.20
C ALA A 230 -0.54 -12.31 11.74
N ASP A 231 -0.96 -13.48 11.27
CA ASP A 231 -0.69 -13.96 9.91
C ASP A 231 -1.33 -13.07 8.84
N ARG A 232 -2.55 -12.56 9.07
CA ARG A 232 -3.23 -11.62 8.16
C ARG A 232 -2.48 -10.28 8.10
N GLN A 233 -2.00 -9.79 9.24
CA GLN A 233 -1.18 -8.58 9.29
C GLN A 233 0.19 -8.81 8.62
N ASN A 234 0.77 -10.01 8.78
CA ASN A 234 2.04 -10.38 8.16
C ASN A 234 1.92 -10.41 6.63
N ASP A 235 0.86 -11.03 6.10
CA ASP A 235 0.55 -11.05 4.66
C ASP A 235 0.35 -9.62 4.12
N LEU A 236 -0.32 -8.72 4.84
CA LEU A 236 -0.51 -7.33 4.40
C LEU A 236 0.82 -6.55 4.37
N LEU A 237 1.72 -6.76 5.34
CA LEU A 237 3.05 -6.16 5.33
C LEU A 237 3.95 -6.76 4.24
N ALA A 238 3.90 -8.08 4.06
CA ALA A 238 4.61 -8.82 3.02
C ALA A 238 4.15 -8.41 1.62
N ARG A 239 2.85 -8.13 1.46
CA ARG A 239 2.27 -7.58 0.23
C ARG A 239 2.84 -6.19 -0.08
N GLY A 240 2.90 -5.31 0.92
CA GLY A 240 3.56 -4.01 0.75
C GLY A 240 5.05 -4.13 0.41
N ALA A 241 5.76 -5.09 1.00
CA ALA A 241 7.16 -5.35 0.71
C ALA A 241 7.36 -5.89 -0.71
N ALA A 242 6.49 -6.79 -1.18
CA ALA A 242 6.47 -7.27 -2.55
C ALA A 242 6.19 -6.13 -3.53
N GLU A 243 5.25 -5.23 -3.25
CA GLU A 243 4.97 -4.07 -4.12
C GLU A 243 6.18 -3.13 -4.26
N ILE A 244 6.90 -2.83 -3.17
CA ILE A 244 8.16 -2.07 -3.24
C ILE A 244 9.24 -2.86 -3.99
N ALA A 245 9.41 -4.14 -3.71
CA ALA A 245 10.39 -5.00 -4.38
C ALA A 245 10.20 -5.02 -5.91
N LEU A 246 8.95 -5.19 -6.36
CA LEU A 246 8.59 -5.14 -7.78
C LEU A 246 8.92 -3.77 -8.42
N GLN A 247 8.68 -2.67 -7.71
CA GLN A 247 9.06 -1.32 -8.18
C GLN A 247 10.59 -1.16 -8.28
N LEU A 248 11.35 -1.57 -7.25
CA LEU A 248 12.82 -1.51 -7.24
C LEU A 248 13.46 -2.32 -8.38
N LEU A 249 12.80 -3.41 -8.80
CA LEU A 249 13.25 -4.28 -9.87
C LEU A 249 12.90 -3.77 -11.28
N GLY A 250 12.22 -2.61 -11.40
CA GLY A 250 11.85 -1.98 -12.68
C GLY A 250 10.38 -2.12 -13.07
N GLY A 251 9.54 -2.63 -12.16
CA GLY A 251 8.09 -2.73 -12.32
C GLY A 251 7.63 -3.69 -13.42
N SER A 252 6.36 -3.57 -13.79
CA SER A 252 5.69 -4.45 -14.75
C SER A 252 6.39 -4.57 -16.10
N ARG A 253 7.10 -3.54 -16.56
CA ARG A 253 7.83 -3.56 -17.84
C ARG A 253 8.95 -4.61 -17.87
N ARG A 254 9.71 -4.78 -16.78
CA ARG A 254 10.75 -5.82 -16.71
C ARG A 254 10.15 -7.22 -16.57
N LEU A 255 9.03 -7.33 -15.89
CA LEU A 255 8.41 -8.60 -15.50
C LEU A 255 7.36 -9.12 -16.50
N THR A 256 7.39 -8.63 -17.74
CA THR A 256 6.56 -9.18 -18.81
C THR A 256 6.99 -10.62 -19.16
N PRO A 257 6.07 -11.49 -19.64
CA PRO A 257 6.41 -12.86 -20.03
C PRO A 257 7.52 -12.96 -21.09
N ASN A 258 7.57 -12.01 -22.03
CA ASN A 258 8.59 -11.95 -23.08
C ASN A 258 10.02 -11.81 -22.51
N ASN A 259 10.15 -11.26 -21.29
CA ASN A 259 11.43 -11.01 -20.62
C ASN A 259 11.79 -12.10 -19.58
N GLN A 260 11.10 -13.25 -19.55
CA GLN A 260 11.32 -14.35 -18.59
C GLN A 260 12.80 -14.77 -18.46
N HIS A 261 13.52 -14.83 -19.57
CA HIS A 261 14.94 -15.18 -19.62
C HIS A 261 15.88 -14.18 -18.91
N GLN A 262 15.39 -12.99 -18.55
CA GLN A 262 16.10 -11.93 -17.81
C GLN A 262 15.37 -11.50 -16.53
N TRP A 263 14.44 -12.32 -16.03
CA TRP A 263 13.77 -12.05 -14.76
C TRP A 263 14.76 -11.97 -13.59
N PRO A 264 14.56 -11.03 -12.66
CA PRO A 264 15.48 -10.78 -11.57
C PRO A 264 15.57 -11.95 -10.59
N LYS A 265 16.74 -12.09 -9.96
CA LYS A 265 16.97 -12.98 -8.83
C LYS A 265 16.87 -12.18 -7.54
N ILE A 266 16.17 -12.73 -6.54
CA ILE A 266 15.96 -12.07 -5.26
C ILE A 266 16.50 -12.97 -4.15
N ALA A 267 17.32 -12.40 -3.27
CA ALA A 267 17.66 -13.04 -2.01
C ALA A 267 16.80 -12.45 -0.90
N VAL A 268 16.11 -13.30 -0.14
CA VAL A 268 15.43 -12.90 1.10
C VAL A 268 16.26 -13.43 2.26
N VAL A 269 16.59 -12.58 3.24
CA VAL A 269 17.42 -12.96 4.39
C VAL A 269 16.62 -12.78 5.68
N CYS A 270 16.53 -13.87 6.45
CA CYS A 270 15.69 -14.00 7.66
C CYS A 270 16.46 -14.66 8.83
N ASP A 271 16.08 -14.34 10.06
CA ASP A 271 16.60 -14.97 11.30
C ASP A 271 15.51 -15.56 12.20
N GLU A 272 15.79 -16.68 12.86
CA GLU A 272 14.85 -17.29 13.83
C GLU A 272 13.43 -17.53 13.26
N PRO A 273 13.27 -18.22 12.10
CA PRO A 273 11.98 -18.30 11.38
C PRO A 273 10.84 -18.77 12.28
N TYR A 274 11.08 -19.80 13.08
CA TYR A 274 10.11 -20.43 13.98
C TYR A 274 9.70 -19.54 15.18
N ASN A 275 10.45 -18.47 15.46
CA ASN A 275 10.42 -17.71 16.71
C ASN A 275 10.34 -16.17 16.51
N ALA A 276 10.44 -15.66 15.28
CA ALA A 276 10.44 -14.23 14.98
C ALA A 276 9.42 -13.89 13.87
N ARG A 277 8.39 -13.13 14.24
CA ARG A 277 7.32 -12.64 13.34
C ARG A 277 7.87 -11.94 12.08
N ILE A 278 8.97 -11.19 12.20
CA ILE A 278 9.58 -10.49 11.06
C ILE A 278 10.11 -11.45 9.99
N SER A 279 10.56 -12.64 10.38
CA SER A 279 11.05 -13.64 9.44
C SER A 279 9.93 -14.35 8.72
N GLU A 280 8.80 -14.63 9.38
CA GLU A 280 7.57 -15.07 8.70
C GLU A 280 7.14 -14.02 7.63
N ILE A 281 7.17 -12.73 7.95
CA ILE A 281 6.89 -11.65 6.98
C ILE A 281 7.89 -11.67 5.80
N GLY A 282 9.18 -11.90 6.06
CA GLY A 282 10.19 -12.04 5.02
C GLY A 282 9.91 -13.24 4.10
N ILE A 283 9.64 -14.41 4.67
CA ILE A 283 9.33 -15.63 3.94
C ILE A 283 8.03 -15.45 3.13
N ALA A 284 6.99 -14.84 3.70
CA ALA A 284 5.76 -14.47 2.99
C ALA A 284 6.01 -13.51 1.82
N THR A 285 6.89 -12.52 2.01
CA THR A 285 7.33 -11.62 0.92
C THR A 285 8.00 -12.43 -0.20
N GLY A 286 8.87 -13.37 0.18
CA GLY A 286 9.52 -14.31 -0.74
C GLY A 286 8.51 -15.19 -1.48
N ARG A 287 7.49 -15.71 -0.80
CA ARG A 287 6.39 -16.48 -1.39
C ARG A 287 5.62 -15.66 -2.40
N MET A 288 5.22 -14.43 -2.06
CA MET A 288 4.48 -13.57 -2.99
C MET A 288 5.29 -13.27 -4.25
N LEU A 289 6.58 -12.98 -4.11
CA LEU A 289 7.49 -12.74 -5.25
C LEU A 289 7.73 -14.01 -6.08
N ALA A 290 7.83 -15.18 -5.45
CA ALA A 290 7.89 -16.47 -6.14
C ALA A 290 6.59 -16.79 -6.90
N CYS A 291 5.43 -16.46 -6.34
CA CYS A 291 4.13 -16.56 -7.01
C CYS A 291 3.97 -15.58 -8.19
N HIS A 292 4.74 -14.48 -8.21
CA HIS A 292 4.91 -13.64 -9.41
C HIS A 292 5.84 -14.28 -10.48
N GLY A 293 6.33 -15.50 -10.26
CA GLY A 293 7.21 -16.25 -11.15
C GLY A 293 8.70 -15.93 -10.97
N LEU A 294 9.07 -15.05 -10.03
CA LEU A 294 10.45 -14.61 -9.86
C LEU A 294 11.30 -15.69 -9.19
N LYS A 295 12.60 -15.71 -9.52
CA LYS A 295 13.54 -16.61 -8.87
C LYS A 295 13.94 -16.04 -7.50
N VAL A 296 13.33 -16.58 -6.45
CA VAL A 296 13.59 -16.19 -5.07
C VAL A 296 14.46 -17.27 -4.39
N VAL A 297 15.42 -16.85 -3.57
CA VAL A 297 16.13 -17.74 -2.66
C VAL A 297 16.03 -17.16 -1.25
N VAL A 298 15.41 -17.90 -0.34
CA VAL A 298 15.31 -17.53 1.08
C VAL A 298 16.52 -18.11 1.81
N TYR A 299 17.36 -17.26 2.39
CA TYR A 299 18.34 -17.66 3.39
C TYR A 299 17.78 -17.49 4.79
N VAL A 300 18.03 -18.51 5.62
CA VAL A 300 17.55 -18.60 7.00
C VAL A 300 18.74 -18.81 7.93
N SER A 301 19.01 -17.86 8.83
CA SER A 301 19.83 -18.10 10.01
C SER A 301 18.99 -18.57 11.18
N CYS A 302 19.46 -19.60 11.89
CA CYS A 302 18.79 -20.13 13.08
C CYS A 302 19.83 -20.38 14.17
N SER A 303 19.75 -19.65 15.26
CA SER A 303 20.60 -19.77 16.45
C SER A 303 19.86 -20.43 17.62
N SER A 304 18.54 -20.30 17.70
CA SER A 304 17.72 -20.98 18.72
C SER A 304 17.10 -22.28 18.18
N LYS A 305 17.11 -23.34 19.01
CA LYS A 305 16.32 -24.55 18.72
C LYS A 305 14.86 -24.26 19.01
N SER A 306 13.97 -24.54 18.04
CA SER A 306 12.53 -24.46 18.23
C SER A 306 11.87 -25.79 17.89
N THR A 307 10.80 -26.13 18.60
CA THR A 307 9.87 -27.22 18.26
C THR A 307 8.69 -26.73 17.43
N ARG A 308 8.60 -25.41 17.18
CA ARG A 308 7.56 -24.82 16.33
C ARG A 308 7.85 -25.08 14.85
N VAL A 309 6.79 -25.40 14.12
CA VAL A 309 6.79 -25.42 12.65
C VAL A 309 6.49 -24.01 12.15
N SER A 310 7.14 -23.60 11.06
CA SER A 310 6.81 -22.39 10.30
C SER A 310 5.92 -22.80 9.14
N HIS A 311 4.62 -22.51 9.23
CA HIS A 311 3.68 -22.76 8.13
C HIS A 311 4.03 -21.91 6.90
N GLU A 312 4.61 -20.73 7.10
CA GLU A 312 5.03 -19.85 6.02
C GLU A 312 6.23 -20.43 5.24
N LEU A 313 7.14 -21.14 5.90
CA LEU A 313 8.21 -21.88 5.22
C LEU A 313 7.67 -23.07 4.39
N GLU A 314 6.61 -23.73 4.85
CA GLU A 314 5.91 -24.78 4.08
C GLU A 314 5.19 -24.19 2.84
N LEU A 315 4.48 -23.07 3.01
CA LEU A 315 3.84 -22.34 1.92
C LEU A 315 4.86 -21.80 0.91
N TYR A 316 6.03 -21.34 1.37
CA TYR A 316 7.14 -20.94 0.49
C TYR A 316 7.73 -22.15 -0.25
N ALA A 317 7.94 -23.28 0.41
CA ALA A 317 8.43 -24.51 -0.24
C ALA A 317 7.49 -25.00 -1.35
N ALA A 318 6.17 -24.83 -1.18
CA ALA A 318 5.17 -25.14 -2.20
C ALA A 318 5.30 -24.30 -3.50
N THR A 319 6.05 -23.18 -3.49
CA THR A 319 6.36 -22.40 -4.70
C THR A 319 7.43 -23.05 -5.60
N GLY A 320 8.08 -24.12 -5.13
CA GLY A 320 9.21 -24.77 -5.83
C GLY A 320 10.52 -23.97 -5.82
N ASN A 321 10.56 -22.80 -5.18
CA ASN A 321 11.79 -22.03 -4.99
C ASN A 321 12.62 -22.59 -3.81
N LEU A 322 13.91 -22.30 -3.81
CA LEU A 322 14.84 -22.85 -2.83
C LEU A 322 14.90 -21.99 -1.56
N PHE A 323 15.02 -22.63 -0.40
CA PHE A 323 15.55 -22.00 0.81
C PHE A 323 16.84 -22.69 1.25
N THR A 324 17.68 -21.99 2.01
CA THR A 324 19.00 -22.47 2.43
C THR A 324 19.40 -21.94 3.81
N PHE A 325 20.14 -22.73 4.56
CA PHE A 325 20.80 -22.32 5.81
C PHE A 325 22.27 -21.94 5.60
N ASN A 326 22.78 -22.04 4.37
CA ASN A 326 24.17 -21.77 4.01
C ASN A 326 24.26 -20.49 3.14
N VAL A 327 24.94 -19.46 3.66
CA VAL A 327 25.19 -18.19 2.96
C VAL A 327 25.88 -18.40 1.62
N ASN A 328 26.79 -19.39 1.52
CA ASN A 328 27.54 -19.65 0.29
C ASN A 328 26.68 -20.24 -0.86
N ALA A 329 25.43 -20.64 -0.57
CA ALA A 329 24.46 -21.08 -1.57
C ALA A 329 23.56 -19.94 -2.10
N LEU A 330 23.69 -18.71 -1.57
CA LEU A 330 22.93 -17.56 -2.04
C LEU A 330 23.44 -17.08 -3.43
N PRO A 331 22.54 -16.80 -4.39
CA PRO A 331 22.93 -16.38 -5.73
C PRO A 331 23.31 -14.89 -5.80
N SER A 332 24.14 -14.51 -6.77
CA SER A 332 24.16 -13.11 -7.23
C SER A 332 22.73 -12.67 -7.57
N SER A 333 22.32 -11.55 -7.00
CA SER A 333 20.91 -11.11 -6.91
C SER A 333 20.75 -9.68 -7.42
N ASP A 334 19.56 -9.36 -7.89
CA ASP A 334 19.14 -8.00 -8.31
C ASP A 334 18.60 -7.18 -7.13
N LEU A 335 18.16 -7.86 -6.06
CA LEU A 335 17.57 -7.29 -4.86
C LEU A 335 17.86 -8.21 -3.66
N VAL A 336 18.21 -7.61 -2.52
CA VAL A 336 18.23 -8.27 -1.21
C VAL A 336 17.07 -7.73 -0.38
N ILE A 337 16.25 -8.61 0.19
CA ILE A 337 15.18 -8.27 1.12
C ILE A 337 15.60 -8.76 2.50
N ALA A 338 15.75 -7.84 3.46
CA ALA A 338 16.20 -8.14 4.81
C ALA A 338 15.06 -8.00 5.82
N ALA A 339 14.62 -9.12 6.37
CA ALA A 339 13.60 -9.21 7.40
C ALA A 339 14.19 -9.94 8.60
N ILE A 340 15.03 -9.23 9.36
CA ILE A 340 15.92 -9.78 10.38
C ILE A 340 15.70 -9.01 11.69
N LYS A 341 15.55 -9.73 12.80
CA LYS A 341 15.39 -9.20 14.17
C LYS A 341 16.72 -8.71 14.75
N ALA A 342 17.84 -9.40 14.49
CA ALA A 342 19.15 -9.02 14.98
C ALA A 342 19.72 -7.77 14.29
N ARG A 343 20.16 -6.77 15.06
CA ARG A 343 20.86 -5.58 14.55
C ARG A 343 22.22 -5.91 13.93
N ARG A 344 22.99 -6.78 14.60
CA ARG A 344 24.30 -7.24 14.12
C ARG A 344 24.12 -8.57 13.39
N LEU A 345 24.35 -8.54 12.08
CA LEU A 345 24.34 -9.73 11.25
C LEU A 345 25.59 -10.59 11.49
N ALA A 346 25.47 -11.89 11.30
CA ALA A 346 26.62 -12.80 11.31
C ALA A 346 27.63 -12.41 10.20
N ASP A 347 28.93 -12.46 10.50
CA ASP A 347 29.98 -11.96 9.61
C ASP A 347 29.94 -12.51 8.18
N PRO A 348 29.68 -13.82 7.92
CA PRO A 348 29.54 -14.35 6.56
C PRO A 348 28.37 -13.72 5.80
N LEU A 349 27.21 -13.55 6.45
CA LEU A 349 26.02 -12.94 5.83
C LEU A 349 26.26 -11.46 5.54
N ARG A 350 26.82 -10.71 6.52
CA ARG A 350 27.16 -9.30 6.35
C ARG A 350 28.10 -9.09 5.16
N LYS A 351 29.17 -9.89 5.10
CA LYS A 351 30.13 -9.87 4.00
C LYS A 351 29.44 -10.16 2.67
N TRP A 352 28.62 -11.21 2.59
CA TRP A 352 27.89 -11.56 1.38
C TRP A 352 26.98 -10.43 0.88
N ILE A 353 26.21 -9.77 1.77
CA ILE A 353 25.34 -8.65 1.37
C ILE A 353 26.15 -7.50 0.76
N LEU A 354 27.27 -7.12 1.39
CA LEU A 354 28.14 -6.04 0.93
C LEU A 354 28.84 -6.37 -0.39
N GLU A 355 29.25 -7.63 -0.59
CA GLU A 355 29.88 -8.10 -1.83
C GLU A 355 28.88 -8.29 -2.98
N ASN A 356 27.62 -8.60 -2.68
CA ASN A 356 26.54 -8.79 -3.67
C ASN A 356 26.19 -7.48 -4.40
N ARG A 357 26.32 -6.33 -3.73
CA ARG A 357 26.06 -4.96 -4.25
C ARG A 357 24.62 -4.68 -4.72
N ALA A 358 23.70 -5.63 -4.59
CA ALA A 358 22.28 -5.37 -4.81
C ALA A 358 21.73 -4.33 -3.82
N PRO A 359 20.69 -3.57 -4.21
CA PRO A 359 19.93 -2.78 -3.26
C PRO A 359 19.34 -3.65 -2.14
N VAL A 360 19.37 -3.15 -0.91
CA VAL A 360 18.73 -3.78 0.26
C VAL A 360 17.39 -3.09 0.54
N LEU A 361 16.30 -3.86 0.53
CA LEU A 361 15.00 -3.50 1.08
C LEU A 361 14.91 -4.07 2.51
N ALA A 362 14.89 -3.21 3.52
CA ALA A 362 14.64 -3.63 4.90
C ALA A 362 13.13 -3.70 5.18
N ILE A 363 12.68 -4.77 5.85
CA ILE A 363 11.32 -4.86 6.40
C ILE A 363 11.44 -4.74 7.91
N ASP A 364 10.71 -3.78 8.49
CA ASP A 364 10.67 -3.42 9.92
C ASP A 364 11.96 -3.70 10.72
N PRO A 365 13.09 -3.03 10.37
CA PRO A 365 14.38 -3.33 10.94
C PRO A 365 14.45 -3.04 12.45
N PRO A 366 15.45 -3.61 13.15
CA PRO A 366 15.70 -3.31 14.56
C PRO A 366 16.07 -1.83 14.77
N ALA A 367 16.02 -1.41 16.04
CA ALA A 367 16.44 -0.09 16.48
C ALA A 367 17.82 0.29 15.92
N GLY A 368 17.91 1.42 15.23
CA GLY A 368 19.14 1.90 14.59
C GLY A 368 19.48 1.28 13.23
N GLY A 369 18.60 0.47 12.63
CA GLY A 369 18.86 -0.25 11.38
C GLY A 369 19.87 -1.40 11.54
N PHE A 370 20.34 -1.97 10.43
CA PHE A 370 21.34 -3.03 10.45
C PHE A 370 22.77 -2.47 10.60
N GLU A 371 23.59 -3.11 11.42
CA GLU A 371 24.98 -2.69 11.65
C GLU A 371 25.84 -2.89 10.40
N ALA A 372 26.40 -1.79 9.88
CA ALA A 372 27.24 -1.74 8.68
C ALA A 372 26.60 -2.25 7.36
N VAL A 373 25.27 -2.42 7.32
CA VAL A 373 24.51 -2.75 6.10
C VAL A 373 23.43 -1.69 5.86
N PRO A 374 23.69 -0.68 5.01
CA PRO A 374 22.73 0.38 4.73
C PRO A 374 21.58 -0.15 3.86
N ALA A 375 20.33 0.14 4.25
CA ALA A 375 19.18 -0.10 3.39
C ALA A 375 19.06 0.98 2.32
N LYS A 376 18.68 0.60 1.09
CA LYS A 376 18.24 1.55 0.05
C LYS A 376 16.87 2.14 0.41
N CYS A 377 16.02 1.31 0.99
CA CYS A 377 14.74 1.70 1.55
C CYS A 377 14.27 0.73 2.63
N THR A 378 13.40 1.23 3.50
CA THR A 378 12.80 0.50 4.62
C THR A 378 11.28 0.57 4.53
N LEU A 379 10.61 -0.58 4.70
CA LEU A 379 9.17 -0.66 4.90
C LEU A 379 8.83 -0.78 6.38
N LEU A 380 7.85 0.02 6.82
CA LEU A 380 7.42 0.14 8.20
C LEU A 380 5.93 -0.22 8.35
N PRO A 381 5.55 -1.00 9.37
CA PRO A 381 4.16 -1.23 9.74
C PRO A 381 3.61 -0.11 10.64
N VAL A 382 2.29 0.09 10.59
CA VAL A 382 1.50 0.93 11.51
C VAL A 382 1.88 2.41 11.49
N LEU A 383 2.90 2.80 12.26
CA LEU A 383 3.51 4.13 12.34
C LEU A 383 5.02 3.98 12.61
N PRO A 384 5.87 4.94 12.19
CA PRO A 384 7.32 4.87 12.40
C PRO A 384 7.72 4.76 13.88
N LEU A 385 8.84 4.10 14.17
CA LEU A 385 9.37 4.08 15.54
C LEU A 385 10.27 5.28 15.82
N THR A 386 10.32 5.67 17.10
CA THR A 386 11.26 6.67 17.61
C THR A 386 12.72 6.22 17.49
N ASP A 387 12.97 4.91 17.45
CA ASP A 387 14.30 4.27 17.49
C ASP A 387 14.86 3.85 16.12
N LEU A 388 14.25 4.26 14.99
CA LEU A 388 14.63 3.80 13.64
C LEU A 388 16.08 4.11 13.20
N GLY A 389 16.78 5.00 13.89
CA GLY A 389 18.15 5.40 13.54
C GLY A 389 18.20 6.46 12.42
N PRO A 390 19.38 6.70 11.82
CA PRO A 390 19.58 7.72 10.78
C PRO A 390 19.14 7.26 9.38
N GLU A 391 19.00 8.23 8.48
CA GLU A 391 18.70 7.97 7.05
C GLU A 391 19.79 7.12 6.38
N SER A 392 21.06 7.29 6.76
CA SER A 392 22.19 6.49 6.25
C SER A 392 22.07 4.98 6.53
N ALA A 393 21.30 4.57 7.55
CA ALA A 393 21.03 3.17 7.85
C ALA A 393 19.73 2.65 7.20
N THR A 394 18.73 3.52 7.04
CA THR A 394 17.34 3.15 6.69
C THR A 394 16.94 3.47 5.25
N GLY A 395 17.66 4.38 4.59
CA GLY A 395 17.35 4.86 3.25
C GLY A 395 15.96 5.51 3.16
N ARG A 396 15.31 5.39 2.00
CA ARG A 396 13.94 5.90 1.79
C ARG A 396 12.95 5.13 2.65
N LEU A 397 12.08 5.83 3.37
CA LEU A 397 11.08 5.19 4.21
C LEU A 397 9.75 5.04 3.49
N TYR A 398 9.10 3.91 3.72
CA TYR A 398 7.76 3.61 3.25
C TYR A 398 6.93 3.09 4.41
N LEU A 399 5.66 3.49 4.46
CA LEU A 399 4.69 3.01 5.45
C LEU A 399 3.69 2.07 4.75
N ALA A 400 3.37 0.94 5.38
CA ALA A 400 2.38 -0.03 4.89
C ALA A 400 1.06 0.09 5.66
N ASN A 401 -0.05 0.10 4.92
CA ASN A 401 -1.39 0.01 5.50
C ASN A 401 -1.72 -1.47 5.81
N LEU A 402 -1.79 -1.80 7.10
CA LEU A 402 -2.15 -3.15 7.56
C LEU A 402 -3.67 -3.37 7.73
N GLY A 403 -4.51 -2.44 7.28
CA GLY A 403 -5.97 -2.54 7.40
C GLY A 403 -6.47 -2.55 8.84
N ILE A 404 -5.70 -1.98 9.78
CA ILE A 404 -6.08 -1.86 11.20
C ILE A 404 -7.11 -0.73 11.33
N PRO A 405 -8.32 -0.98 11.86
CA PRO A 405 -9.32 0.06 12.07
C PRO A 405 -8.89 1.16 13.06
N ASP A 406 -9.27 2.40 12.78
CA ASP A 406 -8.99 3.61 13.58
C ASP A 406 -9.28 3.43 15.08
N LYS A 407 -10.30 2.62 15.43
CA LYS A 407 -10.62 2.30 16.83
C LYS A 407 -9.41 1.76 17.60
N PHE A 408 -8.61 0.86 17.02
CA PHE A 408 -7.48 0.25 17.75
C PHE A 408 -6.28 1.18 17.88
N PHE A 409 -6.25 2.27 17.11
CA PHE A 409 -5.35 3.38 17.37
C PHE A 409 -5.86 4.23 18.53
N ALA A 410 -7.16 4.59 18.55
CA ALA A 410 -7.77 5.34 19.65
C ALA A 410 -7.66 4.59 21.00
N ASP A 411 -8.00 3.29 21.02
CA ASP A 411 -7.84 2.39 22.17
C ASP A 411 -6.36 2.25 22.65
N SER A 412 -5.38 2.74 21.86
CA SER A 412 -3.95 2.77 22.20
C SER A 412 -3.41 4.15 22.59
N GLY A 413 -4.27 5.17 22.69
CA GLY A 413 -3.88 6.57 22.95
C GLY A 413 -3.39 7.31 21.70
N ILE A 414 -3.83 6.92 20.50
CA ILE A 414 -3.52 7.59 19.23
C ILE A 414 -4.83 8.07 18.60
N LYS A 415 -5.05 9.38 18.60
CA LYS A 415 -6.06 10.02 17.74
C LYS A 415 -5.56 9.89 16.30
N TYR A 416 -6.17 8.99 15.54
CA TYR A 416 -5.70 8.58 14.22
C TYR A 416 -6.71 8.91 13.13
N LYS A 417 -6.17 9.24 11.95
CA LYS A 417 -6.88 9.23 10.69
C LYS A 417 -5.89 8.81 9.60
N SER A 418 -6.35 7.93 8.70
CA SER A 418 -5.49 7.30 7.69
C SER A 418 -4.67 8.32 6.87
N PRO A 419 -3.33 8.21 6.82
CA PRO A 419 -2.49 8.98 5.91
C PRO A 419 -2.39 8.36 4.50
N PHE A 420 -3.09 7.24 4.26
CA PHE A 420 -2.92 6.40 3.07
C PHE A 420 -3.90 6.74 1.94
N ASP A 421 -3.36 7.08 0.76
CA ASP A 421 -4.07 7.03 -0.52
C ASP A 421 -3.89 5.68 -1.26
N LYS A 422 -2.87 4.91 -0.86
CA LYS A 422 -2.44 3.62 -1.43
C LYS A 422 -2.10 2.62 -0.30
N ALA A 423 -1.98 1.34 -0.64
CA ALA A 423 -1.56 0.30 0.32
C ALA A 423 -0.16 0.56 0.93
N VAL A 424 0.72 1.24 0.19
CA VAL A 424 2.04 1.69 0.63
C VAL A 424 2.25 3.13 0.19
N ILE A 425 2.74 3.98 1.10
CA ILE A 425 3.10 5.39 0.82
C ILE A 425 4.55 5.66 1.21
N PRO A 426 5.28 6.53 0.47
CA PRO A 426 6.56 7.05 0.94
C PRO A 426 6.35 8.02 2.11
N ILE A 427 7.33 8.07 3.01
CA ILE A 427 7.37 9.07 4.09
C ILE A 427 8.79 9.66 4.18
N HIS A 428 8.87 10.94 4.47
CA HIS A 428 10.12 11.72 4.51
C HIS A 428 10.37 12.23 5.92
N ARG A 429 11.62 12.22 6.39
CA ARG A 429 11.97 12.82 7.69
C ARG A 429 11.69 14.32 7.63
N ARG A 430 10.88 14.83 8.56
CA ARG A 430 10.78 16.28 8.78
C ARG A 430 12.16 16.77 9.23
N LYS A 431 12.73 17.72 8.49
CA LYS A 431 13.91 18.46 8.94
C LYS A 431 13.44 19.46 10.00
N ASN A 432 14.12 19.47 11.14
CA ASN A 432 13.90 20.45 12.21
C ASN A 432 14.40 21.84 11.79
#